data_AF-A0A2D5MTU4-F1
#
_entry.id   AF-A0A2D5MTU4-F1
#
_cell.length_a   1.000
_cell.length_b   1.000
_cell.length_c   1.000
_cell.angle_alpha   90.00
_cell.angle_beta   90.00
_cell.angle_gamma   90.00
#
_symmetry.space_group_name_H-M   'P 1'
#
loop_
_entity.id
_entity.type
_entity.pdbx_description
1 polymer ?
#
loop_
_entity_poly.entity_id
_entity_poly.type
_entity_poly.pdbx_seq_one_letter_code
_entity_poly.pdbx_strand_id
1 'polypeptide(L)'
;MAFQVSPGVLVQEKDLTNVIPAVATTIGAVAGQFNQGPMDEVVSIASEKELAETFGKPDSTNFEYWFSAASFLQYSSSLRVVRAANTSSVNAVTSGTAIRIKNTDHYSNGDGTTGPFNNGSANVGEWAARTAGAWGNNLKVSVCPSATAYEETSKTTTNDASTAVGDTTIVLTSGTDFTVGDIVNFAESGGHEYRVTGVSTNTLTFVRHPSGTGGLHTAVANGSAVRRRWQYYDLVDKAPATSTYASTRSGVNDELHIVIVDEDGGITGTANEVLEVYDSVSKASDAKTAQGDTNYYPDVIYNRSEYIYWMDHIATGSNWGGAASGLTFTALTAPYARSLVTGVDGSAVSTAELKSAYEKYNDADTVDV
;
A
#
# COMPACT_ATOMS: atom_id res chain seq x y z
N MET A 1 -28.89 37.23 29.84
CA MET A 1 -29.41 38.29 28.95
C MET A 1 -29.97 39.41 29.80
N ALA A 2 -29.34 40.58 29.76
CA ALA A 2 -29.80 41.74 30.52
C ALA A 2 -30.98 42.39 29.77
N PHE A 3 -32.17 42.31 30.34
CA PHE A 3 -33.34 43.04 29.84
C PHE A 3 -33.14 44.54 30.09
N GLN A 4 -33.17 45.35 29.03
CA GLN A 4 -33.23 46.81 29.16
C GLN A 4 -34.65 47.23 29.55
N VAL A 5 -34.77 48.00 30.63
CA VAL A 5 -36.05 48.43 31.24
C VAL A 5 -36.42 49.87 30.83
N SER A 6 -35.88 50.35 29.71
CA SER A 6 -36.08 51.71 29.18
C SER A 6 -35.83 51.72 27.66
N PRO A 7 -36.54 52.52 26.85
CA PRO A 7 -36.33 52.57 25.40
C PRO A 7 -34.87 52.95 25.07
N GLY A 8 -34.16 52.04 24.42
CA GLY A 8 -32.77 52.19 24.01
C GLY A 8 -32.54 51.61 22.61
N VAL A 9 -31.52 52.10 21.92
CA VAL A 9 -31.12 51.56 20.61
C VAL A 9 -30.27 50.32 20.84
N LEU A 10 -30.83 49.16 20.48
CA LEU A 10 -30.09 47.90 20.39
C LEU A 10 -29.46 47.82 19.00
N VAL A 11 -28.14 47.89 18.92
CA VAL A 11 -27.42 47.67 17.66
C VAL A 11 -27.36 46.17 17.42
N GLN A 12 -28.21 45.68 16.50
CA GLN A 12 -28.13 44.33 15.97
C GLN A 12 -27.62 44.44 14.54
N GLU A 13 -26.48 43.83 14.27
CA GLU A 13 -26.04 43.62 12.89
C GLU A 13 -26.80 42.42 12.32
N LYS A 14 -27.62 42.67 11.30
CA LYS A 14 -28.25 41.62 10.49
C LYS A 14 -27.66 41.73 9.10
N ASP A 15 -26.94 40.70 8.69
CA ASP A 15 -26.45 40.58 7.32
C ASP A 15 -27.66 40.55 6.36
N LEU A 16 -27.62 41.43 5.35
CA LEU A 16 -28.66 41.63 4.34
C LEU A 16 -28.17 41.22 2.94
N THR A 17 -27.01 40.56 2.84
CA THR A 17 -26.63 39.93 1.59
C THR A 17 -27.63 38.80 1.28
N ASN A 18 -28.43 38.97 0.22
CA ASN A 18 -29.34 37.94 -0.31
C ASN A 18 -28.59 36.78 -1.00
N VAL A 19 -27.41 36.43 -0.50
CA VAL A 19 -26.75 35.18 -0.86
C VAL A 19 -27.17 34.20 0.21
N ILE A 20 -28.07 33.28 -0.15
CA ILE A 20 -28.21 32.04 0.61
C ILE A 20 -26.85 31.35 0.42
N PRO A 21 -25.98 31.22 1.43
CA PRO A 21 -24.84 30.34 1.27
C PRO A 21 -25.44 28.99 0.90
N ALA A 22 -24.98 28.39 -0.20
CA ALA A 22 -25.31 27.02 -0.54
C ALA A 22 -24.62 26.09 0.47
N VAL A 23 -24.99 26.19 1.74
CA VAL A 23 -24.79 25.12 2.72
C VAL A 23 -25.71 24.02 2.22
N ALA A 24 -25.16 22.83 1.96
CA ALA A 24 -25.97 21.68 1.64
C ALA A 24 -26.94 21.44 2.81
N THR A 25 -28.20 21.85 2.67
CA THR A 25 -29.21 21.79 3.75
C THR A 25 -29.75 20.39 4.00
N THR A 26 -29.23 19.37 3.31
CA THR A 26 -29.66 17.98 3.48
C THR A 26 -28.45 17.07 3.36
N ILE A 27 -27.86 16.76 4.51
CA ILE A 27 -26.82 15.75 4.64
C ILE A 27 -27.55 14.41 4.75
N GLY A 28 -27.19 13.43 3.92
CA GLY A 28 -27.69 12.07 4.07
C GLY A 28 -26.83 11.28 5.04
N ALA A 29 -27.39 10.29 5.73
CA ALA A 29 -26.64 9.32 6.50
C ALA A 29 -27.09 7.90 6.14
N VAL A 30 -26.12 7.02 5.88
CA VAL A 30 -26.38 5.60 5.62
C VAL A 30 -25.32 4.75 6.32
N ALA A 31 -25.73 3.62 6.87
CA ALA A 31 -24.83 2.59 7.35
C ALA A 31 -25.20 1.25 6.72
N GLY A 32 -24.19 0.46 6.35
CA GLY A 32 -24.42 -0.75 5.57
C GLY A 32 -23.21 -1.64 5.41
N GLN A 33 -23.42 -2.72 4.67
CA GLN A 33 -22.36 -3.60 4.22
C GLN A 33 -21.67 -3.00 2.99
N PHE A 34 -20.34 -3.03 2.99
CA PHE A 34 -19.49 -2.63 1.85
C PHE A 34 -18.27 -3.55 1.79
N ASN A 35 -17.61 -3.61 0.63
CA ASN A 35 -16.50 -4.55 0.39
C ASN A 35 -15.13 -3.97 0.71
N GLN A 36 -15.01 -2.65 0.63
CA GLN A 36 -13.80 -1.89 0.96
C GLN A 36 -14.16 -0.74 1.90
N GLY A 37 -13.14 -0.09 2.45
CA GLY A 37 -13.31 1.13 3.25
C GLY A 37 -13.21 0.90 4.75
N PRO A 38 -12.98 1.98 5.52
CA PRO A 38 -12.88 1.90 6.97
C PRO A 38 -14.22 1.47 7.58
N MET A 39 -14.16 0.66 8.62
CA MET A 39 -15.30 0.20 9.40
C MET A 39 -15.47 1.04 10.66
N ASP A 40 -16.72 1.16 11.12
CA ASP A 40 -17.09 1.88 12.35
C ASP A 40 -16.60 3.34 12.40
N GLU A 41 -16.41 3.94 11.22
CA GLU A 41 -15.96 5.31 11.01
C GLU A 41 -16.92 6.02 10.05
N VAL A 42 -17.23 7.28 10.36
CA VAL A 42 -18.10 8.12 9.52
C VAL A 42 -17.27 8.75 8.42
N VAL A 43 -17.50 8.33 7.18
CA VAL A 43 -16.83 8.88 6.00
C VAL A 43 -17.77 9.77 5.22
N SER A 44 -17.27 10.91 4.74
CA SER A 44 -18.03 11.83 3.91
C SER A 44 -17.81 11.48 2.45
N ILE A 45 -18.89 11.39 1.69
CA ILE A 45 -18.87 11.05 0.28
C ILE A 45 -19.68 12.12 -0.46
N ALA A 46 -19.08 12.69 -1.50
CA ALA A 46 -19.67 13.74 -2.31
C ALA A 46 -20.04 13.30 -3.73
N SER A 47 -19.61 12.11 -4.16
CA SER A 47 -19.91 11.58 -5.49
C SER A 47 -19.97 10.06 -5.53
N GLU A 48 -20.68 9.51 -6.52
CA GLU A 48 -20.72 8.06 -6.77
C GLU A 48 -19.32 7.48 -7.08
N LYS A 49 -18.46 8.27 -7.74
CA LYS A 49 -17.07 7.87 -8.01
C LYS A 49 -16.30 7.69 -6.70
N GLU A 50 -16.39 8.65 -5.79
CA GLU A 50 -15.75 8.59 -4.48
C GLU A 50 -16.33 7.47 -3.61
N LEU A 51 -17.64 7.20 -3.71
CA LEU A 51 -18.28 6.03 -3.09
C LEU A 51 -17.63 4.73 -3.57
N ALA A 52 -17.45 4.58 -4.88
CA ALA A 52 -16.85 3.40 -5.49
C ALA A 52 -15.37 3.24 -5.13
N GLU A 53 -14.61 4.34 -5.09
CA GLU A 53 -13.19 4.34 -4.72
C GLU A 53 -12.98 4.02 -3.23
N THR A 54 -13.85 4.53 -2.35
CA THR A 54 -13.71 4.36 -0.90
C THR A 54 -14.30 3.03 -0.40
N PHE A 55 -15.50 2.67 -0.86
CA PHE A 55 -16.27 1.53 -0.34
C PHE A 55 -16.34 0.34 -1.30
N GLY A 56 -15.77 0.46 -2.49
CA GLY A 56 -15.76 -0.57 -3.51
C GLY A 56 -17.02 -0.55 -4.39
N LYS A 57 -17.05 -1.45 -5.37
CA LYS A 57 -18.16 -1.63 -6.31
C LYS A 57 -19.29 -2.50 -5.72
N PRO A 58 -20.52 -2.37 -6.22
CA PRO A 58 -21.62 -3.21 -5.76
C PRO A 58 -21.42 -4.67 -6.17
N ASP A 59 -21.86 -5.59 -5.31
CA ASP A 59 -21.86 -7.02 -5.52
C ASP A 59 -23.19 -7.66 -5.07
N SER A 60 -23.28 -8.99 -5.09
CA SER A 60 -24.49 -9.71 -4.70
C SER A 60 -24.88 -9.60 -3.22
N THR A 61 -24.02 -9.04 -2.37
CA THR A 61 -24.21 -8.96 -0.90
C THR A 61 -24.45 -7.53 -0.41
N ASN A 62 -23.93 -6.52 -1.11
CA ASN A 62 -23.98 -5.12 -0.69
C ASN A 62 -24.85 -4.22 -1.58
N PHE A 63 -25.40 -4.75 -2.70
CA PHE A 63 -26.08 -3.96 -3.73
C PHE A 63 -27.19 -3.06 -3.18
N GLU A 64 -27.96 -3.51 -2.18
CA GLU A 64 -29.06 -2.73 -1.60
C GLU A 64 -28.55 -1.43 -0.95
N TYR A 65 -27.48 -1.52 -0.16
CA TYR A 65 -26.87 -0.35 0.49
C TYR A 65 -26.15 0.54 -0.52
N TRP A 66 -25.41 -0.07 -1.44
CA TRP A 66 -24.61 0.64 -2.41
C TRP A 66 -25.46 1.45 -3.40
N PHE A 67 -26.48 0.83 -4.01
CA PHE A 67 -27.35 1.54 -4.96
C PHE A 67 -28.25 2.57 -4.26
N SER A 68 -28.61 2.36 -2.99
CA SER A 68 -29.32 3.37 -2.20
C SER A 68 -28.46 4.63 -1.99
N ALA A 69 -27.19 4.43 -1.62
CA ALA A 69 -26.22 5.52 -1.49
C ALA A 69 -25.96 6.24 -2.82
N ALA A 70 -25.71 5.50 -3.90
CA ALA A 70 -25.46 6.05 -5.23
C ALA A 70 -26.66 6.85 -5.75
N SER A 71 -27.89 6.34 -5.57
CA SER A 71 -29.11 7.03 -6.01
C SER A 71 -29.32 8.34 -5.26
N PHE A 72 -28.97 8.41 -3.97
CA PHE A 72 -29.01 9.66 -3.21
C PHE A 72 -27.96 10.67 -3.72
N LEU A 73 -26.74 10.19 -4.02
CA LEU A 73 -25.64 11.00 -4.53
C LEU A 73 -25.91 11.63 -5.91
N GLN A 74 -26.91 11.14 -6.66
CA GLN A 74 -27.37 11.79 -7.88
C GLN A 74 -28.09 13.12 -7.63
N TYR A 75 -28.64 13.32 -6.43
CA TYR A 75 -29.41 14.51 -6.05
C TYR A 75 -28.74 15.37 -4.98
N SER A 76 -27.79 14.82 -4.23
CA SER A 76 -27.05 15.52 -3.16
C SER A 76 -25.56 15.21 -3.23
N SER A 77 -24.73 16.18 -2.88
CA SER A 77 -23.28 16.03 -2.81
C SER A 77 -22.77 15.86 -1.38
N SER A 78 -23.64 15.51 -0.42
CA SER A 78 -23.27 15.35 0.98
C SER A 78 -23.93 14.10 1.59
N LEU A 79 -23.21 13.00 1.57
CA LEU A 79 -23.62 11.73 2.20
C LEU A 79 -22.57 11.31 3.22
N ARG A 80 -23.00 10.96 4.43
CA ARG A 80 -22.18 10.26 5.42
C ARG A 80 -22.44 8.77 5.31
N VAL A 81 -21.36 8.00 5.20
CA VAL A 81 -21.40 6.54 5.06
C VAL A 81 -20.58 5.92 6.17
N VAL A 82 -21.15 4.91 6.84
CA VAL A 82 -20.44 4.06 7.80
C VAL A 82 -20.53 2.62 7.31
N ARG A 83 -19.38 1.97 7.11
CA ARG A 83 -19.31 0.53 6.87
C ARG A 83 -19.42 -0.21 8.19
N ALA A 84 -20.37 -1.15 8.26
CA ALA A 84 -20.55 -1.97 9.44
C ALA A 84 -19.39 -2.96 9.63
N ALA A 85 -18.87 -3.07 10.86
CA ALA A 85 -17.80 -3.99 11.20
C ALA A 85 -18.28 -5.44 11.32
N ASN A 86 -18.42 -6.12 10.18
CA ASN A 86 -18.71 -7.56 10.16
C ASN A 86 -17.56 -8.36 10.82
N THR A 87 -17.92 -9.27 11.72
CA THR A 87 -16.98 -10.12 12.48
C THR A 87 -16.13 -11.07 11.64
N SER A 88 -16.55 -11.39 10.42
CA SER A 88 -15.86 -12.29 9.49
C SER A 88 -15.09 -11.57 8.37
N SER A 89 -15.21 -10.24 8.26
CA SER A 89 -14.41 -9.46 7.33
C SER A 89 -13.00 -9.26 7.89
N VAL A 90 -11.98 -9.53 7.09
CA VAL A 90 -10.57 -9.42 7.49
C VAL A 90 -9.76 -8.75 6.40
N ASN A 91 -8.66 -8.10 6.80
CA ASN A 91 -7.72 -7.47 5.89
C ASN A 91 -6.88 -8.55 5.21
N ALA A 92 -6.54 -8.32 3.95
CA ALA A 92 -5.53 -9.13 3.30
C ALA A 92 -4.20 -8.91 4.03
N VAL A 93 -3.48 -9.99 4.29
CA VAL A 93 -2.21 -9.97 5.03
C VAL A 93 -1.16 -10.77 4.27
N THR A 94 0.09 -10.58 4.63
CA THR A 94 1.21 -11.27 3.98
C THR A 94 1.25 -12.76 4.33
N SER A 95 1.00 -13.11 5.58
CA SER A 95 1.00 -14.49 6.07
C SER A 95 0.23 -14.62 7.39
N GLY A 96 0.24 -15.80 8.00
CA GLY A 96 -0.41 -16.04 9.29
C GLY A 96 -1.94 -16.05 9.19
N THR A 97 -2.59 -15.77 10.33
CA THR A 97 -4.05 -15.68 10.41
C THR A 97 -4.47 -14.24 10.14
N ALA A 98 -5.29 -14.02 9.11
CA ALA A 98 -5.81 -12.70 8.79
C ALA A 98 -6.53 -12.07 9.99
N ILE A 99 -6.31 -10.78 10.16
CA ILE A 99 -6.86 -9.97 11.24
C ILE A 99 -7.81 -8.92 10.68
N ARG A 100 -8.69 -8.42 11.54
CA ARG A 100 -9.60 -7.33 11.21
C ARG A 100 -9.07 -6.01 11.74
N ILE A 101 -8.56 -5.17 10.86
CA ILE A 101 -8.22 -3.78 11.16
C ILE A 101 -9.40 -2.91 10.70
N LYS A 102 -10.22 -2.46 11.66
CA LYS A 102 -11.43 -1.68 11.37
C LYS A 102 -11.14 -0.36 10.68
N ASN A 103 -10.26 0.44 11.28
CA ASN A 103 -9.91 1.78 10.80
C ASN A 103 -8.53 2.18 11.35
N THR A 104 -8.11 3.40 11.05
CA THR A 104 -6.83 3.97 11.45
C THR A 104 -6.67 4.05 12.97
N ASP A 105 -7.74 4.37 13.70
CA ASP A 105 -7.72 4.42 15.16
C ASP A 105 -7.50 3.03 15.78
N HIS A 106 -8.17 2.00 15.24
CA HIS A 106 -7.97 0.62 15.67
C HIS A 106 -6.54 0.13 15.39
N TYR A 107 -5.94 0.54 14.28
CA TYR A 107 -4.55 0.22 13.97
C TYR A 107 -3.57 0.84 14.99
N SER A 108 -3.77 2.12 15.34
CA SER A 108 -2.84 2.90 16.15
C SER A 108 -3.05 2.77 17.66
N ASN A 109 -4.30 2.70 18.11
CA ASN A 109 -4.68 2.72 19.52
C ASN A 109 -5.33 1.41 19.99
N GLY A 110 -5.84 0.59 19.07
CA GLY A 110 -6.63 -0.60 19.40
C GLY A 110 -8.01 -0.23 19.95
N ASP A 111 -8.80 -1.26 20.28
CA ASP A 111 -10.15 -1.09 20.85
C ASP A 111 -10.29 -1.67 22.28
N GLY A 112 -9.15 -1.96 22.91
CA GLY A 112 -9.07 -2.62 24.22
C GLY A 112 -9.24 -4.14 24.19
N THR A 113 -9.57 -4.73 23.04
CA THR A 113 -9.64 -6.19 22.83
C THR A 113 -8.65 -6.65 21.75
N THR A 114 -8.61 -5.94 20.63
CA THR A 114 -7.67 -6.15 19.52
C THR A 114 -6.90 -4.87 19.21
N GLY A 115 -5.71 -5.04 18.63
CA GLY A 115 -4.77 -3.94 18.43
C GLY A 115 -4.16 -3.40 19.75
N PRO A 116 -3.33 -2.36 19.67
CA PRO A 116 -2.84 -1.72 18.45
C PRO A 116 -1.89 -2.63 17.67
N PHE A 117 -1.78 -2.40 16.36
CA PHE A 117 -0.98 -3.21 15.45
C PHE A 117 0.25 -2.49 14.88
N ASN A 118 0.34 -1.17 15.09
CA ASN A 118 1.47 -0.31 14.73
C ASN A 118 2.79 -0.61 15.47
N ASN A 119 2.84 -1.67 16.29
CA ASN A 119 4.00 -2.16 17.02
C ASN A 119 4.50 -3.53 16.52
N GLY A 120 3.86 -4.06 15.49
CA GLY A 120 4.15 -5.35 14.88
C GLY A 120 3.77 -6.60 15.67
N SER A 121 2.77 -6.49 16.55
CA SER A 121 2.34 -7.60 17.43
C SER A 121 1.50 -8.70 16.77
N ALA A 122 1.03 -8.52 15.54
CA ALA A 122 -0.02 -9.37 14.96
C ALA A 122 0.45 -10.69 14.34
N ASN A 123 1.75 -10.88 14.10
CA ASN A 123 2.32 -12.06 13.43
C ASN A 123 1.67 -12.38 12.06
N VAL A 124 1.38 -11.34 11.26
CA VAL A 124 0.73 -11.49 9.93
C VAL A 124 1.69 -11.23 8.76
N GLY A 125 2.99 -11.24 9.03
CA GLY A 125 4.04 -10.79 8.12
C GLY A 125 4.17 -9.26 8.09
N GLU A 126 4.88 -8.75 7.09
CA GLU A 126 5.35 -7.36 7.08
C GLU A 126 4.26 -6.34 6.72
N TRP A 127 3.20 -6.77 6.02
CA TRP A 127 2.17 -5.88 5.47
C TRP A 127 0.76 -6.44 5.64
N ALA A 128 -0.20 -5.52 5.82
CA ALA A 128 -1.64 -5.78 5.71
C ALA A 128 -2.30 -4.71 4.82
N ALA A 129 -3.41 -5.05 4.15
CA ALA A 129 -4.21 -4.08 3.41
C ALA A 129 -4.82 -3.05 4.38
N ARG A 130 -5.00 -1.82 3.91
CA ARG A 130 -5.46 -0.69 4.75
C ARG A 130 -6.89 -0.87 5.25
N THR A 131 -7.73 -1.54 4.47
CA THR A 131 -9.11 -1.84 4.84
C THR A 131 -9.42 -3.31 4.61
N ALA A 132 -10.33 -3.86 5.41
CA ALA A 132 -10.75 -5.25 5.29
C ALA A 132 -11.46 -5.50 3.96
N GLY A 133 -11.33 -6.71 3.41
CA GLY A 133 -11.98 -7.11 2.17
C GLY A 133 -11.09 -7.93 1.24
N ALA A 134 -11.72 -8.65 0.32
CA ALA A 134 -11.05 -9.48 -0.67
C ALA A 134 -10.30 -8.66 -1.72
N TRP A 135 -10.65 -7.38 -1.90
CA TRP A 135 -9.96 -6.44 -2.80
C TRP A 135 -8.44 -6.36 -2.50
N GLY A 136 -8.06 -6.44 -1.23
CA GLY A 136 -6.66 -6.35 -0.81
C GLY A 136 -5.80 -7.54 -1.27
N ASN A 137 -6.42 -8.63 -1.72
CA ASN A 137 -5.69 -9.79 -2.27
C ASN A 137 -5.00 -9.48 -3.60
N ASN A 138 -5.37 -8.39 -4.25
CA ASN A 138 -4.74 -7.95 -5.50
C ASN A 138 -3.45 -7.14 -5.24
N LEU A 139 -3.10 -6.86 -3.98
CA LEU A 139 -1.94 -6.02 -3.67
C LEU A 139 -0.67 -6.85 -3.54
N LYS A 140 0.41 -6.33 -4.13
CA LYS A 140 1.78 -6.80 -3.90
C LYS A 140 2.67 -5.66 -3.47
N VAL A 141 3.49 -5.89 -2.44
CA VAL A 141 4.51 -4.95 -1.97
C VAL A 141 5.88 -5.49 -2.34
N SER A 142 6.64 -4.75 -3.14
CA SER A 142 8.03 -5.05 -3.47
C SER A 142 8.96 -4.09 -2.76
N VAL A 143 9.97 -4.63 -2.08
CA VAL A 143 10.93 -3.85 -1.31
C VAL A 143 12.34 -4.07 -1.85
N CYS A 144 13.05 -2.97 -2.10
CA CYS A 144 14.48 -2.95 -2.40
C CYS A 144 15.26 -2.43 -1.19
N PRO A 145 15.84 -3.32 -0.37
CA PRO A 145 16.43 -2.96 0.93
C PRO A 145 17.90 -2.52 0.90
N SER A 146 18.60 -2.61 -0.23
CA SER A 146 20.04 -2.27 -0.31
C SER A 146 20.51 -2.03 -1.74
N ALA A 147 21.72 -1.47 -1.89
CA ALA A 147 22.36 -1.32 -3.19
C ALA A 147 22.59 -2.66 -3.92
N THR A 148 22.93 -3.73 -3.21
CA THR A 148 23.06 -5.08 -3.80
C THR A 148 21.71 -5.61 -4.27
N ALA A 149 20.65 -5.38 -3.48
CA ALA A 149 19.30 -5.75 -3.90
C ALA A 149 18.80 -4.93 -5.10
N TYR A 150 19.31 -3.71 -5.29
CA TYR A 150 18.99 -2.85 -6.43
C TYR A 150 19.67 -3.35 -7.70
N GLU A 151 20.98 -3.58 -7.65
CA GLU A 151 21.76 -4.06 -8.79
C GLU A 151 23.03 -4.82 -8.37
N GLU A 152 23.31 -5.90 -9.08
CA GLU A 152 24.59 -6.59 -9.07
C GLU A 152 25.11 -6.71 -10.51
N THR A 153 26.20 -6.02 -10.85
CA THR A 153 26.78 -5.99 -12.22
C THR A 153 27.33 -7.33 -12.68
N SER A 154 27.69 -8.21 -11.73
CA SER A 154 28.26 -9.54 -11.99
C SER A 154 27.75 -10.54 -10.95
N LYS A 155 26.44 -10.81 -10.94
CA LYS A 155 25.82 -11.74 -9.97
C LYS A 155 26.34 -13.17 -10.16
N THR A 156 26.41 -13.61 -11.40
CA THR A 156 26.84 -14.96 -11.78
C THR A 156 27.33 -14.96 -13.22
N THR A 157 27.61 -16.14 -13.75
CA THR A 157 27.97 -16.36 -15.16
C THR A 157 26.95 -17.28 -15.83
N THR A 158 26.80 -17.15 -17.14
CA THR A 158 26.09 -18.15 -17.94
C THR A 158 26.85 -19.47 -17.95
N ASN A 159 26.13 -20.58 -17.95
CA ASN A 159 26.65 -21.94 -18.08
C ASN A 159 25.93 -22.66 -19.23
N ASP A 160 25.83 -21.98 -20.37
CA ASP A 160 25.14 -22.44 -21.56
C ASP A 160 26.01 -22.18 -22.78
N ALA A 161 26.39 -23.25 -23.48
CA ALA A 161 27.26 -23.18 -24.65
C ALA A 161 26.48 -23.22 -25.98
N SER A 162 25.15 -23.36 -25.91
CA SER A 162 24.28 -23.64 -27.06
C SER A 162 23.22 -22.58 -27.29
N THR A 163 23.32 -21.42 -26.64
CA THR A 163 22.31 -20.36 -26.78
C THR A 163 22.22 -19.87 -28.22
N ALA A 164 21.00 -19.59 -28.66
CA ALA A 164 20.67 -19.07 -29.97
C ALA A 164 19.73 -17.86 -29.87
N VAL A 165 19.67 -17.09 -30.95
CA VAL A 165 18.72 -15.98 -31.07
C VAL A 165 17.31 -16.53 -30.94
N GLY A 166 16.52 -15.95 -30.04
CA GLY A 166 15.14 -16.34 -29.79
C GLY A 166 14.94 -17.30 -28.61
N ASP A 167 16.01 -17.85 -28.02
CA ASP A 167 15.88 -18.70 -26.83
C ASP A 167 15.28 -17.92 -25.66
N THR A 168 14.27 -18.48 -25.03
CA THR A 168 13.56 -17.87 -23.88
C THR A 168 14.08 -18.37 -22.54
N THR A 169 15.12 -19.21 -22.57
CA THR A 169 15.73 -19.81 -21.38
C THR A 169 17.24 -19.75 -21.47
N ILE A 170 17.90 -19.62 -20.32
CA ILE A 170 19.36 -19.69 -20.24
C ILE A 170 19.76 -20.37 -18.94
N VAL A 171 20.77 -21.23 -19.00
CA VAL A 171 21.33 -21.88 -17.82
C VAL A 171 22.45 -21.02 -17.22
N LEU A 172 22.40 -20.82 -15.92
CA LEU A 172 23.39 -20.06 -15.14
C LEU A 172 24.24 -20.97 -14.26
N THR A 173 25.42 -20.49 -13.88
CA THR A 173 26.25 -21.16 -12.87
C THR A 173 25.56 -21.18 -11.49
N SER A 174 24.81 -20.13 -11.15
CA SER A 174 23.91 -20.10 -9.99
C SER A 174 22.66 -19.28 -10.28
N GLY A 175 21.47 -19.85 -10.05
CA GLY A 175 20.20 -19.12 -10.09
C GLY A 175 19.71 -18.61 -8.73
N THR A 176 20.57 -18.62 -7.71
CA THR A 176 20.26 -18.09 -6.36
C THR A 176 20.03 -16.58 -6.39
N ASP A 177 19.09 -16.09 -5.58
CA ASP A 177 18.71 -14.66 -5.43
C ASP A 177 18.15 -13.98 -6.70
N PHE A 178 17.81 -14.75 -7.74
CA PHE A 178 16.98 -14.27 -8.82
C PHE A 178 15.50 -14.44 -8.45
N THR A 179 14.71 -13.40 -8.69
CA THR A 179 13.26 -13.42 -8.47
C THR A 179 12.52 -13.14 -9.78
N VAL A 180 11.31 -13.67 -9.92
CA VAL A 180 10.43 -13.33 -11.05
C VAL A 180 10.20 -11.81 -11.05
N GLY A 181 10.36 -11.19 -12.22
CA GLY A 181 10.29 -9.73 -12.40
C GLY A 181 11.65 -9.05 -12.51
N ASP A 182 12.74 -9.66 -12.03
CA ASP A 182 14.08 -9.07 -12.14
C ASP A 182 14.47 -8.79 -13.59
N ILE A 183 15.24 -7.73 -13.79
CA ILE A 183 15.82 -7.36 -15.08
C ILE A 183 17.25 -7.88 -15.13
N VAL A 184 17.57 -8.67 -16.15
CA VAL A 184 18.87 -9.29 -16.35
C VAL A 184 19.49 -8.84 -17.67
N ASN A 185 20.82 -8.78 -17.69
CA ASN A 185 21.61 -8.57 -18.90
C ASN A 185 22.77 -9.57 -18.90
N PHE A 186 23.04 -10.17 -20.06
CA PHE A 186 24.02 -11.25 -20.20
C PHE A 186 25.35 -10.77 -20.81
N ALA A 187 25.74 -9.52 -20.57
CA ALA A 187 26.97 -8.89 -21.08
C ALA A 187 27.11 -8.94 -22.61
N GLU A 188 25.99 -9.04 -23.34
CA GLU A 188 25.96 -8.96 -24.79
C GLU A 188 26.41 -7.57 -25.27
N SER A 189 27.08 -7.49 -26.42
CA SER A 189 27.55 -6.21 -26.98
C SER A 189 26.42 -5.20 -27.24
N GLY A 190 25.18 -5.69 -27.44
CA GLY A 190 24.00 -4.84 -27.63
C GLY A 190 23.39 -4.28 -26.35
N GLY A 191 23.86 -4.71 -25.17
CA GLY A 191 23.36 -4.21 -23.88
C GLY A 191 21.89 -4.53 -23.61
N HIS A 192 21.33 -5.53 -24.29
CA HIS A 192 19.89 -5.86 -24.19
C HIS A 192 19.51 -6.35 -22.80
N GLU A 193 18.31 -5.98 -22.35
CA GLU A 193 17.76 -6.35 -21.06
C GLU A 193 16.60 -7.32 -21.22
N TYR A 194 16.46 -8.21 -20.25
CA TYR A 194 15.42 -9.24 -20.24
C TYR A 194 14.76 -9.28 -18.87
N ARG A 195 13.44 -9.42 -18.83
CA ARG A 195 12.68 -9.61 -17.60
C ARG A 195 12.52 -11.09 -17.31
N VAL A 196 12.91 -11.52 -16.11
CA VAL A 196 12.76 -12.90 -15.64
C VAL A 196 11.27 -13.21 -15.43
N THR A 197 10.80 -14.30 -16.01
CA THR A 197 9.42 -14.81 -15.87
C THR A 197 9.36 -16.11 -15.08
N GLY A 198 10.49 -16.78 -14.89
CA GLY A 198 10.58 -18.00 -14.07
C GLY A 198 12.01 -18.30 -13.67
N VAL A 199 12.17 -18.91 -12.50
CA VAL A 199 13.45 -19.38 -11.97
C VAL A 199 13.28 -20.84 -11.59
N SER A 200 14.01 -21.74 -12.24
CA SER A 200 14.02 -23.17 -11.92
C SER A 200 15.46 -23.60 -11.66
N THR A 201 15.82 -23.68 -10.38
CA THR A 201 17.20 -23.91 -9.90
C THR A 201 18.20 -22.95 -10.53
N ASN A 202 18.88 -23.37 -11.59
CA ASN A 202 19.91 -22.64 -12.33
C ASN A 202 19.43 -22.10 -13.67
N THR A 203 18.24 -22.50 -14.12
CA THR A 203 17.67 -22.09 -15.40
C THR A 203 16.74 -20.91 -15.20
N LEU A 204 17.03 -19.80 -15.88
CA LEU A 204 16.12 -18.66 -15.97
C LEU A 204 15.24 -18.81 -17.20
N THR A 205 13.96 -18.51 -17.05
CA THR A 205 13.05 -18.21 -18.16
C THR A 205 12.82 -16.70 -18.18
N PHE A 206 12.86 -16.08 -19.36
CA PHE A 206 12.77 -14.63 -19.49
C PHE A 206 12.12 -14.22 -20.80
N VAL A 207 11.72 -12.94 -20.84
CA VAL A 207 11.25 -12.24 -22.03
C VAL A 207 12.04 -10.96 -22.21
N ARG A 208 12.09 -10.41 -23.42
CA ARG A 208 12.72 -9.10 -23.67
C ARG A 208 12.07 -8.00 -22.84
N HIS A 209 12.89 -7.10 -22.31
CA HIS A 209 12.45 -5.88 -21.65
C HIS A 209 12.74 -4.67 -22.57
N PRO A 210 11.79 -3.73 -22.77
CA PRO A 210 10.47 -3.62 -22.14
C PRO A 210 9.33 -4.30 -22.91
N SER A 211 9.58 -4.90 -24.10
CA SER A 211 8.49 -5.39 -24.98
C SER A 211 7.67 -6.55 -24.39
N GLY A 212 8.19 -7.27 -23.40
CA GLY A 212 7.49 -8.38 -22.74
C GLY A 212 7.35 -9.64 -23.57
N THR A 213 7.94 -9.69 -24.77
CA THR A 213 7.81 -10.81 -25.73
C THR A 213 9.14 -11.11 -26.43
N GLY A 214 9.41 -12.39 -26.69
CA GLY A 214 10.59 -12.87 -27.39
C GLY A 214 11.75 -13.24 -26.46
N GLY A 215 12.71 -14.02 -26.98
CA GLY A 215 13.89 -14.50 -26.25
C GLY A 215 15.16 -13.69 -26.53
N LEU A 216 16.34 -14.32 -26.48
CA LEU A 216 17.63 -13.66 -26.70
C LEU A 216 17.68 -12.86 -28.02
N HIS A 217 18.33 -11.70 -27.98
CA HIS A 217 18.64 -10.91 -29.17
C HIS A 217 19.85 -11.44 -29.91
N THR A 218 20.86 -11.89 -29.18
CA THR A 218 22.07 -12.50 -29.72
C THR A 218 22.37 -13.81 -29.02
N ALA A 219 23.14 -14.69 -29.66
CA ALA A 219 23.67 -15.84 -28.94
C ALA A 219 24.65 -15.34 -27.86
N VAL A 220 24.47 -15.81 -26.64
CA VAL A 220 25.28 -15.47 -25.47
C VAL A 220 26.35 -16.54 -25.28
N ALA A 221 27.60 -16.13 -25.15
CA ALA A 221 28.69 -17.07 -24.90
C ALA A 221 28.59 -17.71 -23.51
N ASN A 222 29.11 -18.92 -23.37
CA ASN A 222 29.31 -19.53 -22.06
C ASN A 222 30.28 -18.68 -21.20
N GLY A 223 30.04 -18.57 -19.90
CA GLY A 223 30.85 -17.78 -18.98
C GLY A 223 30.62 -16.27 -19.06
N SER A 224 29.60 -15.81 -19.78
CA SER A 224 29.26 -14.38 -19.85
C SER A 224 28.76 -13.90 -18.50
N ALA A 225 29.20 -12.71 -18.07
CA ALA A 225 28.74 -12.13 -16.82
C ALA A 225 27.24 -11.80 -16.89
N VAL A 226 26.53 -12.10 -15.82
CA VAL A 226 25.10 -11.81 -15.68
C VAL A 226 24.93 -10.68 -14.70
N ARG A 227 24.46 -9.54 -15.21
CA ARG A 227 23.96 -8.44 -14.39
C ARG A 227 22.52 -8.73 -14.01
N ARG A 228 22.18 -8.41 -12.76
CA ARG A 228 20.83 -8.53 -12.22
C ARG A 228 20.42 -7.20 -11.60
N ARG A 229 19.23 -6.72 -11.92
CA ARG A 229 18.66 -5.47 -11.43
C ARG A 229 17.22 -5.68 -10.99
N TRP A 230 16.81 -5.00 -9.93
CA TRP A 230 15.43 -5.06 -9.43
C TRP A 230 14.42 -4.57 -10.48
N GLN A 231 13.21 -5.14 -10.45
CA GLN A 231 12.15 -4.87 -11.44
C GLN A 231 11.80 -3.39 -11.59
N TYR A 232 11.77 -2.64 -10.49
CA TYR A 232 11.25 -1.26 -10.43
C TYR A 232 12.37 -0.21 -10.31
N TYR A 233 13.56 -0.55 -10.80
CA TYR A 233 14.76 0.28 -10.64
C TYR A 233 14.65 1.68 -11.26
N ASP A 234 13.82 1.82 -12.29
CA ASP A 234 13.60 3.01 -13.09
C ASP A 234 12.56 3.95 -12.48
N LEU A 235 11.83 3.48 -11.46
CA LEU A 235 10.84 4.27 -10.70
C LEU A 235 11.44 5.02 -9.52
N VAL A 236 12.73 4.83 -9.25
CA VAL A 236 13.46 5.43 -8.13
C VAL A 236 14.74 6.09 -8.63
N ASP A 237 15.21 7.12 -7.93
CA ASP A 237 16.28 8.00 -8.41
C ASP A 237 17.67 7.36 -8.33
N LYS A 238 17.88 6.44 -7.38
CA LYS A 238 19.18 5.81 -7.10
C LYS A 238 19.02 4.46 -6.42
N ALA A 239 20.13 3.75 -6.23
CA ALA A 239 20.17 2.58 -5.37
C ALA A 239 20.11 2.99 -3.87
N PRO A 240 19.49 2.17 -2.99
CA PRO A 240 19.48 2.45 -1.56
C PRO A 240 20.89 2.46 -0.97
N ALA A 241 21.22 3.47 -0.17
CA ALA A 241 22.49 3.61 0.49
C ALA A 241 22.31 4.03 1.97
N THR A 242 23.19 4.92 2.45
CA THR A 242 23.08 5.54 3.76
C THR A 242 22.57 6.96 3.59
N SER A 243 21.49 7.31 4.28
CA SER A 243 20.91 8.64 4.23
C SER A 243 21.84 9.68 4.87
N THR A 244 21.63 10.96 4.52
CA THR A 244 22.34 12.07 5.18
C THR A 244 22.03 12.11 6.69
N TYR A 245 20.81 11.73 7.09
CA TYR A 245 20.41 11.70 8.49
C TYR A 245 21.21 10.64 9.28
N ALA A 246 21.34 9.43 8.74
CA ALA A 246 22.07 8.35 9.40
C ALA A 246 23.58 8.59 9.40
N SER A 247 24.15 9.00 8.26
CA SER A 247 25.60 9.24 8.14
C SER A 247 26.13 10.30 9.12
N THR A 248 25.39 11.37 9.37
CA THR A 248 25.75 12.40 10.38
C THR A 248 25.71 11.89 11.82
N ARG A 249 25.13 10.71 12.06
CA ARG A 249 25.02 10.04 13.36
C ARG A 249 25.79 8.72 13.39
N SER A 250 26.70 8.49 12.45
CA SER A 250 27.46 7.24 12.32
C SER A 250 26.58 6.00 12.08
N GLY A 251 25.35 6.19 11.59
CA GLY A 251 24.49 5.11 11.12
C GLY A 251 24.81 4.73 9.67
N VAL A 252 24.50 3.49 9.28
CA VAL A 252 24.87 2.92 7.97
C VAL A 252 23.75 2.04 7.40
N ASN A 253 23.51 2.14 6.09
CA ASN A 253 22.59 1.32 5.28
C ASN A 253 21.10 1.43 5.65
N ASP A 254 20.65 2.60 6.06
CA ASP A 254 19.28 2.82 6.48
C ASP A 254 18.28 2.99 5.32
N GLU A 255 18.71 3.38 4.11
CA GLU A 255 17.76 3.59 3.00
C GLU A 255 17.19 2.27 2.45
N LEU A 256 15.95 2.34 1.95
CA LEU A 256 15.28 1.32 1.14
C LEU A 256 14.26 1.96 0.19
N HIS A 257 13.75 1.17 -0.75
CA HIS A 257 12.62 1.55 -1.60
C HIS A 257 11.47 0.57 -1.44
N ILE A 258 10.23 1.07 -1.55
CA ILE A 258 9.01 0.27 -1.51
C ILE A 258 8.15 0.64 -2.71
N VAL A 259 7.66 -0.37 -3.43
CA VAL A 259 6.72 -0.21 -4.54
C VAL A 259 5.50 -1.07 -4.25
N ILE A 260 4.32 -0.48 -4.34
CA ILE A 260 3.03 -1.16 -4.20
C ILE A 260 2.43 -1.32 -5.59
N VAL A 261 1.94 -2.52 -5.87
CA VAL A 261 1.50 -2.94 -7.20
C VAL A 261 0.14 -3.61 -7.10
N ASP A 262 -0.72 -3.33 -8.06
CA ASP A 262 -1.90 -4.13 -8.35
C ASP A 262 -1.47 -5.38 -9.11
N GLU A 263 -1.22 -6.48 -8.40
CA GLU A 263 -0.69 -7.72 -8.94
C GLU A 263 -1.62 -8.35 -9.98
N ASP A 264 -2.91 -8.39 -9.69
CA ASP A 264 -3.91 -9.13 -10.48
C ASP A 264 -4.77 -8.22 -11.38
N GLY A 265 -4.71 -6.90 -11.19
CA GLY A 265 -5.48 -5.93 -11.96
C GLY A 265 -6.87 -5.65 -11.38
N GLY A 266 -7.17 -6.12 -10.18
CA GLY A 266 -8.48 -5.95 -9.55
C GLY A 266 -8.77 -4.50 -9.10
N ILE A 267 -7.73 -3.67 -8.97
CA ILE A 267 -7.83 -2.28 -8.49
C ILE A 267 -7.87 -1.30 -9.67
N THR A 268 -6.88 -1.40 -10.54
CA THR A 268 -6.66 -0.50 -11.69
C THR A 268 -7.32 -1.00 -12.97
N GLY A 269 -7.65 -2.30 -13.05
CA GLY A 269 -8.09 -2.97 -14.27
C GLY A 269 -6.94 -3.56 -15.10
N THR A 270 -5.67 -3.32 -14.72
CA THR A 270 -4.48 -3.86 -15.42
C THR A 270 -3.54 -4.56 -14.44
N ALA A 271 -3.22 -5.82 -14.72
CA ALA A 271 -2.34 -6.59 -13.85
C ALA A 271 -0.89 -6.08 -13.90
N ASN A 272 -0.24 -6.09 -12.73
CA ASN A 272 1.09 -5.56 -12.45
C ASN A 272 1.25 -4.05 -12.63
N GLU A 273 0.16 -3.28 -12.50
CA GLU A 273 0.22 -1.81 -12.52
C GLU A 273 0.74 -1.26 -11.19
N VAL A 274 1.64 -0.28 -11.25
CA VAL A 274 2.21 0.35 -10.06
C VAL A 274 1.21 1.34 -9.47
N LEU A 275 0.93 1.19 -8.17
CA LEU A 275 0.00 2.04 -7.42
C LEU A 275 0.74 3.17 -6.68
N GLU A 276 1.77 2.82 -5.92
CA GLU A 276 2.51 3.77 -5.08
C GLU A 276 4.00 3.45 -5.09
N VAL A 277 4.84 4.48 -5.06
CA VAL A 277 6.31 4.36 -4.99
C VAL A 277 6.84 5.22 -3.85
N TYR A 278 7.64 4.59 -2.99
CA TYR A 278 8.33 5.21 -1.87
C TYR A 278 9.83 5.09 -2.07
N ASP A 279 10.43 6.17 -2.55
CA ASP A 279 11.86 6.29 -2.76
C ASP A 279 12.57 6.73 -1.46
N SER A 280 13.74 6.15 -1.22
CA SER A 280 14.72 6.54 -0.20
C SER A 280 14.16 6.73 1.21
N VAL A 281 13.17 5.92 1.59
CA VAL A 281 12.68 5.84 2.97
C VAL A 281 13.67 5.11 3.85
N SER A 282 13.63 5.35 5.16
CA SER A 282 14.64 4.89 6.11
C SER A 282 14.13 3.80 7.04
N LYS A 283 15.01 2.85 7.37
CA LYS A 283 14.85 1.83 8.41
C LYS A 283 15.00 2.40 9.81
N ALA A 284 15.59 3.59 9.95
CA ALA A 284 15.84 4.18 11.26
C ALA A 284 14.59 4.88 11.79
N SER A 285 14.19 4.58 13.03
CA SER A 285 12.94 5.09 13.63
C SER A 285 12.93 6.59 13.88
N ASP A 286 14.10 7.21 14.00
CA ASP A 286 14.26 8.65 14.20
C ASP A 286 14.59 9.41 12.91
N ALA A 287 14.65 8.73 11.76
CA ALA A 287 15.05 9.35 10.50
C ALA A 287 14.16 10.52 10.11
N LYS A 288 14.80 11.59 9.62
CA LYS A 288 14.13 12.79 9.12
C LYS A 288 14.57 13.14 7.70
N THR A 289 13.65 13.72 6.93
CA THR A 289 13.96 14.36 5.65
C THR A 289 14.73 15.66 5.87
N ALA A 290 15.25 16.27 4.80
CA ALA A 290 15.90 17.58 4.88
C ALA A 290 14.94 18.70 5.34
N GLN A 291 13.63 18.49 5.18
CA GLN A 291 12.56 19.40 5.58
C GLN A 291 12.10 19.18 7.03
N GLY A 292 12.59 18.11 7.69
CA GLY A 292 12.26 17.79 9.08
C GLY A 292 11.08 16.83 9.27
N ASP A 293 10.47 16.36 8.19
CA ASP A 293 9.40 15.34 8.24
C ASP A 293 9.97 13.97 8.60
N THR A 294 9.13 13.07 9.10
CA THR A 294 9.54 11.67 9.34
C THR A 294 9.93 10.99 8.02
N ASN A 295 11.07 10.32 8.02
CA ASN A 295 11.50 9.46 6.91
C ASN A 295 11.52 7.98 7.32
N TYR A 296 11.04 7.65 8.52
CA TYR A 296 10.93 6.27 8.97
C TYR A 296 9.85 5.56 8.16
N TYR A 297 10.20 4.46 7.49
CA TYR A 297 9.32 3.87 6.48
C TYR A 297 7.94 3.44 7.01
N PRO A 298 7.78 2.90 8.24
CA PRO A 298 6.44 2.60 8.77
C PRO A 298 5.59 3.85 8.97
N ASP A 299 6.18 4.95 9.47
CA ASP A 299 5.46 6.22 9.61
C ASP A 299 5.10 6.82 8.25
N VAL A 300 6.02 6.75 7.28
CA VAL A 300 5.79 7.23 5.92
C VAL A 300 4.63 6.46 5.29
N ILE A 301 4.63 5.12 5.39
CA ILE A 301 3.54 4.27 4.89
C ILE A 301 2.23 4.58 5.61
N TYR A 302 2.24 4.68 6.94
CA TYR A 302 1.04 5.02 7.71
C TYR A 302 0.42 6.36 7.30
N ASN A 303 1.25 7.38 7.07
CA ASN A 303 0.80 8.73 6.74
C ASN A 303 0.40 8.93 5.28
N ARG A 304 0.99 8.16 4.35
CA ARG A 304 0.88 8.43 2.90
C ARG A 304 0.26 7.30 2.09
N SER A 305 0.26 6.06 2.58
CA SER A 305 -0.29 4.95 1.82
C SER A 305 -1.81 4.86 1.94
N GLU A 306 -2.47 4.72 0.81
CA GLU A 306 -3.91 4.47 0.71
C GLU A 306 -4.22 2.96 0.76
N TYR A 307 -3.24 2.10 0.49
CA TYR A 307 -3.47 0.67 0.25
C TYR A 307 -2.98 -0.26 1.35
N ILE A 308 -1.92 0.09 2.10
CA ILE A 308 -1.33 -0.84 3.08
C ILE A 308 -1.03 -0.20 4.44
N TYR A 309 -0.94 -1.06 5.46
CA TYR A 309 -0.31 -0.79 6.73
C TYR A 309 0.97 -1.61 6.87
N TRP A 310 1.95 -1.01 7.54
CA TRP A 310 3.09 -1.75 8.07
C TRP A 310 2.65 -2.62 9.26
N MET A 311 3.11 -3.87 9.29
CA MET A 311 2.71 -4.86 10.30
C MET A 311 3.89 -5.55 10.98
N ASP A 312 5.08 -5.59 10.40
CA ASP A 312 6.31 -6.02 11.08
C ASP A 312 7.54 -5.70 10.23
N HIS A 313 8.72 -5.66 10.84
CA HIS A 313 9.97 -5.68 10.10
C HIS A 313 10.18 -7.08 9.51
N ILE A 314 10.88 -7.15 8.38
CA ILE A 314 11.28 -8.45 7.83
C ILE A 314 12.19 -9.17 8.83
N ALA A 315 11.89 -10.43 9.14
CA ALA A 315 12.60 -11.18 10.18
C ALA A 315 14.11 -11.35 9.93
N THR A 316 14.54 -11.34 8.66
CA THR A 316 15.95 -11.42 8.27
C THR A 316 16.67 -10.06 8.31
N GLY A 317 15.95 -8.96 8.55
CA GLY A 317 16.49 -7.61 8.71
C GLY A 317 16.74 -7.29 10.18
N SER A 318 18.01 -7.24 10.59
CA SER A 318 18.37 -6.82 11.95
C SER A 318 18.50 -5.30 12.05
N ASN A 319 18.22 -4.78 13.24
CA ASN A 319 18.31 -3.35 13.62
C ASN A 319 17.30 -2.41 12.94
N TRP A 320 16.38 -2.92 12.10
CA TRP A 320 15.31 -2.11 11.53
C TRP A 320 14.37 -1.63 12.65
N GLY A 321 13.95 -0.37 12.60
CA GLY A 321 13.21 0.29 13.68
C GLY A 321 14.09 0.81 14.83
N GLY A 322 15.40 0.58 14.80
CA GLY A 322 16.34 1.19 15.74
C GLY A 322 16.65 2.66 15.39
N ALA A 323 17.10 3.44 16.38
CA ALA A 323 17.57 4.81 16.14
C ALA A 323 18.89 4.79 15.33
N ALA A 324 19.11 5.78 14.47
CA ALA A 324 20.22 5.78 13.52
C ALA A 324 21.61 5.83 14.18
N SER A 325 21.73 6.38 15.39
CA SER A 325 23.01 6.67 16.04
C SER A 325 23.88 5.43 16.25
N GLY A 326 25.01 5.36 15.53
CA GLY A 326 25.98 4.27 15.62
C GLY A 326 25.46 2.91 15.16
N LEU A 327 24.29 2.88 14.51
CA LEU A 327 23.60 1.64 14.16
C LEU A 327 23.84 1.27 12.70
N THR A 328 24.24 0.02 12.47
CA THR A 328 24.32 -0.55 11.11
C THR A 328 23.07 -1.38 10.86
N PHE A 329 22.26 -0.96 9.89
CA PHE A 329 21.05 -1.68 9.49
C PHE A 329 21.43 -2.81 8.53
N THR A 330 20.82 -3.98 8.69
CA THR A 330 21.09 -5.10 7.78
C THR A 330 20.74 -4.73 6.34
N ALA A 331 21.72 -4.90 5.45
CA ALA A 331 21.57 -4.78 4.01
C ALA A 331 21.32 -6.18 3.42
N LEU A 332 20.05 -6.49 3.18
CA LEU A 332 19.66 -7.74 2.52
C LEU A 332 20.17 -7.73 1.07
N THR A 333 20.73 -8.84 0.61
CA THR A 333 21.37 -8.94 -0.72
C THR A 333 20.38 -9.08 -1.86
N ALA A 334 19.15 -9.53 -1.58
CA ALA A 334 18.07 -9.64 -2.54
C ALA A 334 16.88 -8.76 -2.13
N PRO A 335 16.16 -8.16 -3.09
CA PRO A 335 14.85 -7.58 -2.85
C PRO A 335 13.87 -8.71 -2.57
N TYR A 336 12.75 -8.33 -1.98
CA TYR A 336 11.69 -9.27 -1.66
C TYR A 336 10.35 -8.66 -2.04
N ALA A 337 9.40 -9.52 -2.39
CA ALA A 337 8.03 -9.13 -2.61
C ALA A 337 7.11 -9.95 -1.70
N ARG A 338 5.97 -9.36 -1.35
CA ARG A 338 4.90 -9.99 -0.59
C ARG A 338 3.58 -9.71 -1.32
N SER A 339 2.94 -10.78 -1.78
CA SER A 339 1.54 -10.72 -2.17
C SER A 339 0.70 -10.75 -0.90
N LEU A 340 -0.28 -9.86 -0.82
CA LEU A 340 -1.27 -9.87 0.24
C LEU A 340 -2.34 -10.90 -0.13
N VAL A 341 -2.74 -11.70 0.85
CA VAL A 341 -3.65 -12.82 0.64
C VAL A 341 -4.67 -12.88 1.79
N THR A 342 -5.68 -13.75 1.65
CA THR A 342 -6.64 -14.12 2.71
C THR A 342 -7.54 -12.99 3.21
N GLY A 343 -7.61 -11.85 2.52
CA GLY A 343 -8.63 -10.84 2.73
C GLY A 343 -10.01 -11.38 2.36
N VAL A 344 -11.03 -11.05 3.16
CA VAL A 344 -12.40 -11.54 3.00
C VAL A 344 -13.39 -10.39 3.22
N ASP A 345 -14.39 -10.29 2.35
CA ASP A 345 -15.44 -9.25 2.43
C ASP A 345 -16.39 -9.46 3.63
N GLY A 346 -16.46 -10.68 4.15
CA GLY A 346 -17.29 -11.11 5.27
C GLY A 346 -18.62 -11.73 4.84
N SER A 347 -19.37 -12.23 5.82
CA SER A 347 -20.73 -12.73 5.66
C SER A 347 -21.74 -11.60 5.48
N ALA A 348 -23.04 -11.91 5.44
CA ALA A 348 -24.06 -10.89 5.54
C ALA A 348 -24.00 -10.22 6.94
N VAL A 349 -24.01 -8.89 6.98
CA VAL A 349 -24.01 -8.13 8.24
C VAL A 349 -25.30 -8.42 9.02
N SER A 350 -25.18 -8.67 10.32
CA SER A 350 -26.32 -8.87 11.21
C SER A 350 -27.02 -7.55 11.58
N THR A 351 -28.29 -7.64 12.01
CA THR A 351 -29.03 -6.46 12.49
C THR A 351 -28.33 -5.75 13.66
N ALA A 352 -27.62 -6.48 14.52
CA ALA A 352 -26.88 -5.90 15.64
C ALA A 352 -25.66 -5.10 15.16
N GLU A 353 -24.89 -5.63 14.21
CA GLU A 353 -23.74 -4.92 13.62
C GLU A 353 -24.19 -3.68 12.84
N LEU A 354 -25.29 -3.76 12.09
CA LEU A 354 -25.90 -2.59 11.45
C LEU A 354 -26.32 -1.53 12.47
N LYS A 355 -26.95 -1.95 13.57
CA LYS A 355 -27.34 -1.02 14.64
C LYS A 355 -26.12 -0.29 15.21
N SER A 356 -25.05 -1.01 15.53
CA SER A 356 -23.81 -0.40 16.04
C SER A 356 -23.21 0.60 15.05
N ALA A 357 -23.31 0.32 13.74
CA ALA A 357 -22.86 1.23 12.70
C ALA A 357 -23.71 2.52 12.66
N TYR A 358 -25.05 2.40 12.75
CA TYR A 358 -25.95 3.56 12.83
C TYR A 358 -25.76 4.38 14.11
N GLU A 359 -25.40 3.74 15.23
CA GLU A 359 -25.16 4.45 16.50
C GLU A 359 -23.99 5.43 16.42
N LYS A 360 -23.10 5.33 15.41
CA LYS A 360 -22.05 6.31 15.13
C LYS A 360 -22.58 7.70 14.76
N TYR A 361 -23.84 7.80 14.34
CA TYR A 361 -24.51 9.07 14.02
C TYR A 361 -25.20 9.71 15.22
N ASN A 362 -25.26 9.05 16.39
CA ASN A 362 -26.03 9.55 17.54
C ASN A 362 -25.38 10.77 18.22
N ASP A 363 -24.09 11.00 17.99
CA ASP A 363 -23.38 12.12 18.58
C ASP A 363 -23.57 13.40 17.76
N ALA A 364 -24.63 14.14 18.11
CA ALA A 364 -25.00 15.39 17.44
C ALA A 364 -23.96 16.52 17.61
N ASP A 365 -23.01 16.40 18.55
CA ASP A 365 -21.94 17.38 18.75
C ASP A 365 -20.76 17.13 17.79
N THR A 366 -20.59 15.91 17.29
CA THR A 366 -19.47 15.53 16.41
C THR A 366 -19.88 15.15 15.00
N VAL A 367 -21.16 14.81 14.77
CA VAL A 367 -21.67 14.40 13.46
C VAL A 367 -22.92 15.19 13.09
N ASP A 368 -22.80 15.99 12.03
CA ASP A 368 -23.91 16.74 11.43
C ASP A 368 -24.52 15.91 10.29
N VAL A 369 -25.74 15.40 10.50
CA VAL A 369 -26.51 14.54 9.58
C VAL A 369 -28.01 14.80 9.65
#